data_AF-A0A1E1WQR7-F1
#
_entry.id   AF-A0A1E1WQR7-F1
#
_cell.length_a   1.000
_cell.length_b   1.000
_cell.length_c   1.000
_cell.angle_alpha   90.00
_cell.angle_beta   90.00
_cell.angle_gamma   90.00
#
_symmetry.space_group_name_H-M   'P 1'
#
loop_
_entity.id
_entity.type
_entity.pdbx_description
1 polymer ?
#
loop_
_entity_poly.entity_id
_entity_poly.type
_entity_poly.pdbx_seq_one_letter_code
_entity_poly.pdbx_strand_id
1 'polypeptide(L)'
;MSLQENGRKSLKTLQRVADDQENLVGRPSKSLKHQLSQESVVEVEIKKKLSTSTKETQADLHNKISVDDLTNPEGASDTYWKILADKRQVALQEALDENERLRKIIEDLKEENTQIKQMLDEANSFVEVIKEELANTNDDTGIDVNDVSTADETINNEEDTPTAISQPSPRKASNKHNRT
;
A
#
# COMPACT_ATOMS: atom_id res chain seq x y z
N MET A 1 12.46 51.53 -47.11
CA MET A 1 11.41 50.55 -46.78
C MET A 1 12.09 49.22 -46.53
N SER A 2 12.14 48.80 -45.26
CA SER A 2 12.78 47.57 -44.81
C SER A 2 11.88 46.38 -45.08
N LEU A 3 12.37 45.42 -45.85
CA LEU A 3 11.78 44.08 -46.00
C LEU A 3 12.24 43.24 -44.81
N GLN A 4 11.30 42.77 -43.97
CA GLN A 4 11.58 41.82 -42.90
C GLN A 4 11.03 40.45 -43.30
N GLU A 5 11.93 39.46 -43.31
CA GLU A 5 11.68 38.08 -43.68
C GLU A 5 10.62 37.40 -42.81
N ASN A 6 9.66 36.71 -43.45
CA ASN A 6 8.82 35.71 -42.77
C ASN A 6 9.34 34.30 -43.10
N GLY A 7 10.44 33.92 -42.47
CA GLY A 7 10.89 32.53 -42.42
C GLY A 7 9.93 31.70 -41.57
N ARG A 8 9.12 30.85 -42.20
CA ARG A 8 8.33 29.82 -41.49
C ARG A 8 9.31 28.85 -40.81
N LYS A 9 9.39 28.90 -39.48
CA LYS A 9 10.20 27.96 -38.70
C LYS A 9 9.58 26.56 -38.82
N SER A 10 10.29 25.64 -39.47
CA SER A 10 9.93 24.22 -39.53
C SER A 10 10.15 23.55 -38.17
N LEU A 11 9.15 22.81 -37.69
CA LEU A 11 9.17 22.02 -36.43
C LEU A 11 10.29 20.97 -36.34
N LYS A 12 11.07 20.78 -37.41
CA LYS A 12 12.18 19.80 -37.50
C LYS A 12 13.29 19.98 -36.45
N THR A 13 13.38 21.14 -35.79
CA THR A 13 14.45 21.40 -34.81
C THR A 13 14.19 20.83 -33.41
N LEU A 14 12.94 20.45 -33.09
CA LEU A 14 12.62 19.87 -31.77
C LEU A 14 12.72 18.33 -31.74
N GLN A 15 12.92 17.69 -32.90
CA GLN A 15 12.86 16.24 -33.06
C GLN A 15 14.18 15.68 -33.64
N ARG A 16 15.33 16.20 -33.18
CA ARG A 16 16.67 15.73 -33.62
C ARG A 16 17.21 14.51 -32.88
N VAL A 17 16.53 14.02 -31.83
CA VAL A 17 17.03 12.91 -30.99
C VAL A 17 16.03 11.74 -30.92
N ALA A 18 14.90 11.82 -31.61
CA ALA A 18 13.92 10.73 -31.66
C ALA A 18 14.16 9.86 -32.89
N ASP A 19 15.24 9.08 -32.87
CA ASP A 19 15.47 7.99 -33.85
C ASP A 19 14.67 6.72 -33.49
N ASP A 20 13.97 6.76 -32.36
CA ASP A 20 13.29 5.61 -31.79
C ASP A 20 11.77 5.70 -31.98
N GLN A 21 11.19 4.64 -32.54
CA GLN A 21 9.77 4.54 -32.88
C GLN A 21 8.90 4.11 -31.68
N GLU A 22 9.46 3.93 -30.49
CA GLU A 22 8.75 3.27 -29.39
C GLU A 22 8.07 4.20 -28.36
N ASN A 23 8.13 5.53 -28.53
CA ASN A 23 7.48 6.47 -27.60
C ASN A 23 6.31 7.28 -28.19
N LEU A 24 5.39 6.59 -28.87
CA LEU A 24 4.04 7.09 -29.17
C LEU A 24 2.94 6.45 -28.31
N VAL A 25 3.27 5.93 -27.12
CA VAL A 25 2.28 5.27 -26.27
C VAL A 25 1.62 6.25 -25.30
N GLY A 26 0.76 7.10 -25.84
CA GLY A 26 -0.16 7.97 -25.10
C GLY A 26 -1.57 7.39 -24.95
N ARG A 27 -1.77 6.06 -25.00
CA ARG A 27 -3.07 5.43 -24.75
C ARG A 27 -2.94 4.21 -23.83
N PRO A 28 -3.72 4.12 -22.75
CA PRO A 28 -3.76 2.91 -21.93
C PRO A 28 -4.45 1.79 -22.71
N SER A 29 -3.75 0.68 -22.94
CA SER A 29 -4.35 -0.56 -23.44
C SER A 29 -5.21 -1.18 -22.35
N LYS A 30 -6.54 -1.17 -22.54
CA LYS A 30 -7.44 -1.95 -21.71
C LYS A 30 -7.39 -3.41 -22.15
N SER A 31 -6.63 -4.26 -21.47
CA SER A 31 -6.81 -5.72 -21.53
C SER A 31 -7.85 -6.15 -20.49
N LEU A 32 -9.13 -5.98 -20.84
CA LEU A 32 -10.25 -6.63 -20.17
C LEU A 32 -10.58 -7.89 -20.95
N LYS A 33 -10.17 -9.06 -20.44
CA LYS A 33 -10.79 -10.39 -20.63
C LYS A 33 -9.85 -11.43 -20.00
N HIS A 34 -10.39 -12.24 -19.08
CA HIS A 34 -9.77 -13.38 -18.41
C HIS A 34 -8.64 -13.09 -17.41
N GLN A 35 -9.01 -12.94 -16.12
CA GLN A 35 -8.35 -13.65 -15.00
C GLN A 35 -9.04 -13.39 -13.65
N LEU A 36 -10.37 -13.59 -13.58
CA LEU A 36 -11.00 -13.87 -12.30
C LEU A 36 -12.09 -14.91 -12.52
N SER A 37 -11.64 -16.16 -12.69
CA SER A 37 -12.48 -17.35 -12.65
C SER A 37 -11.90 -18.26 -11.59
N GLN A 38 -12.39 -18.11 -10.37
CA GLN A 38 -12.54 -19.17 -9.38
C GLN A 38 -13.38 -18.59 -8.23
N GLU A 39 -14.70 -18.69 -8.39
CA GLU A 39 -15.60 -18.71 -7.24
C GLU A 39 -16.54 -19.90 -7.44
N SER A 40 -16.76 -20.59 -6.34
CA SER A 40 -17.27 -21.95 -6.22
C SER A 40 -18.71 -22.14 -6.75
N VAL A 41 -18.97 -23.36 -7.22
CA VAL A 41 -20.27 -23.84 -7.72
C VAL A 41 -21.31 -23.80 -6.60
N VAL A 42 -22.31 -22.93 -6.74
CA VAL A 42 -23.64 -23.14 -6.12
C VAL A 42 -24.70 -22.96 -7.19
N GLU A 43 -25.27 -24.09 -7.56
CA GLU A 43 -26.38 -24.26 -8.49
C GLU A 43 -27.66 -23.70 -7.85
N VAL A 44 -28.21 -22.63 -8.44
CA VAL A 44 -29.60 -22.20 -8.18
C VAL A 44 -30.28 -21.98 -9.52
N GLU A 45 -31.12 -22.95 -9.90
CA GLU A 45 -32.04 -22.82 -11.01
C GLU A 45 -33.00 -21.65 -10.77
N ILE A 46 -32.90 -20.59 -11.57
CA ILE A 46 -33.96 -19.58 -11.69
C ILE A 46 -34.34 -19.44 -13.16
N LYS A 47 -35.33 -20.24 -13.58
CA LYS A 47 -36.07 -20.01 -14.82
C LYS A 47 -36.82 -18.68 -14.71
N LYS A 48 -36.29 -17.63 -15.33
CA LYS A 48 -37.06 -16.40 -15.63
C LYS A 48 -36.94 -16.10 -17.12
N LYS A 49 -38.07 -16.24 -17.82
CA LYS A 49 -38.30 -15.79 -19.20
C LYS A 49 -37.82 -14.35 -19.34
N LEU A 50 -36.74 -14.14 -20.09
CA LEU A 50 -36.30 -12.81 -20.50
C LEU A 50 -37.13 -12.40 -21.72
N SER A 51 -38.24 -11.69 -21.47
CA SER A 51 -38.92 -10.90 -22.48
C SER A 51 -37.96 -9.79 -22.91
N THR A 52 -37.47 -9.87 -24.14
CA THR A 52 -36.71 -8.79 -24.78
C THR A 52 -37.67 -7.65 -25.10
N SER A 53 -37.99 -6.83 -24.09
CA SER A 53 -38.55 -5.51 -24.31
C SER A 53 -37.38 -4.60 -24.68
N THR A 54 -37.28 -4.24 -25.96
CA THR A 54 -36.41 -3.17 -26.45
C THR A 54 -36.85 -1.86 -25.82
N LYS A 55 -36.27 -1.54 -24.66
CA LYS A 55 -36.42 -0.24 -24.02
C LYS A 55 -35.61 0.76 -24.85
N GLU A 56 -36.30 1.56 -25.64
CA GLU A 56 -35.68 2.69 -26.35
C GLU A 56 -35.08 3.63 -25.31
N THR A 57 -33.74 3.70 -25.28
CA THR A 57 -33.01 4.60 -24.39
C THR A 57 -33.15 6.01 -24.94
N GLN A 58 -34.08 6.79 -24.39
CA GLN A 58 -34.17 8.21 -24.70
C GLN A 58 -32.90 8.90 -24.17
N ALA A 59 -32.02 9.30 -25.09
CA ALA A 59 -30.82 10.03 -24.72
C ALA A 59 -31.19 11.49 -24.45
N ASP A 60 -30.94 11.97 -23.24
CA ASP A 60 -31.03 13.40 -22.94
C ASP A 60 -29.99 14.16 -23.78
N LEU A 61 -30.47 14.92 -24.75
CA LEU A 61 -29.65 15.73 -25.65
C LEU A 61 -29.24 17.05 -24.99
N HIS A 62 -29.86 17.42 -23.87
CA HIS A 62 -29.64 18.72 -23.23
C HIS A 62 -28.28 18.84 -22.54
N ASN A 63 -27.62 17.71 -22.27
CA ASN A 63 -26.29 17.64 -21.65
C ASN A 63 -25.17 17.27 -22.64
N LYS A 64 -25.41 17.42 -23.95
CA LYS A 64 -24.41 17.12 -24.98
C LYS A 64 -23.81 18.40 -25.54
N ILE A 65 -22.49 18.39 -25.65
CA ILE A 65 -21.73 19.41 -26.35
C ILE A 65 -21.88 19.16 -27.85
N SER A 66 -22.28 20.18 -28.60
CA SER A 66 -22.44 20.12 -30.06
C SER A 66 -21.10 20.27 -30.78
N VAL A 67 -21.04 19.94 -32.07
CA VAL A 67 -19.87 20.19 -32.91
C VAL A 67 -19.62 21.69 -33.02
N ASP A 68 -20.68 22.48 -33.19
CA ASP A 68 -20.58 23.94 -33.29
C ASP A 68 -19.94 24.56 -32.04
N ASP A 69 -20.19 24.02 -30.84
CA ASP A 69 -19.56 24.50 -29.61
C ASP A 69 -18.03 24.38 -29.62
N LEU A 70 -17.48 23.48 -30.44
CA LEU A 70 -16.05 23.21 -30.53
C LEU A 70 -15.41 23.86 -31.76
N THR A 71 -16.21 24.23 -32.76
CA THR A 71 -15.71 24.68 -34.08
C THR A 71 -16.15 26.08 -34.49
N ASN A 72 -17.12 26.69 -33.82
CA ASN A 72 -17.62 28.02 -34.18
C ASN A 72 -16.55 29.11 -33.92
N PRO A 73 -16.16 29.91 -34.92
CA PRO A 73 -15.20 31.00 -34.75
C PRO A 73 -15.72 32.14 -33.86
N GLU A 74 -17.04 32.28 -33.72
CA GLU A 74 -17.67 33.28 -32.83
C GLU A 74 -17.66 32.84 -31.35
N GLY A 75 -17.31 31.58 -31.08
CA GLY A 75 -17.18 31.01 -29.73
C GLY A 75 -18.20 29.92 -29.43
N ALA A 76 -17.99 29.25 -28.29
CA ALA A 76 -18.87 28.20 -27.78
C ALA A 76 -20.18 28.76 -27.22
N SER A 77 -21.26 27.98 -27.27
CA SER A 77 -22.56 28.41 -26.73
C SER A 77 -22.61 28.38 -25.19
N ASP A 78 -23.64 29.00 -24.63
CA ASP A 78 -23.87 29.02 -23.18
C ASP A 78 -24.06 27.62 -22.58
N THR A 79 -24.63 26.67 -23.34
CA THR A 79 -24.83 25.29 -22.88
C THR A 79 -23.49 24.57 -22.68
N TYR A 80 -22.51 24.83 -23.54
CA TYR A 80 -21.15 24.33 -23.36
C TYR A 80 -20.54 24.80 -22.04
N TRP A 81 -20.62 26.10 -21.76
CA TRP A 81 -20.04 26.68 -20.55
C TRP A 81 -20.73 26.16 -19.28
N LYS A 82 -22.05 25.97 -19.32
CA LYS A 82 -22.79 25.34 -18.24
C LYS A 82 -22.30 23.91 -17.96
N ILE A 83 -22.24 23.07 -19.00
CA ILE A 83 -21.76 21.68 -18.86
C ILE A 83 -20.32 21.65 -18.35
N LEU A 84 -19.47 22.57 -18.82
CA LEU A 84 -18.08 22.66 -18.37
C LEU A 84 -17.98 23.11 -16.91
N ALA A 85 -18.80 24.05 -16.47
CA ALA A 85 -18.88 24.49 -15.08
C ALA A 85 -19.32 23.33 -14.17
N ASP A 86 -20.37 22.60 -14.55
CA ASP A 86 -20.87 21.45 -13.78
C ASP A 86 -19.79 20.35 -13.66
N LYS A 87 -19.10 20.02 -14.77
CA LYS A 87 -17.98 19.06 -14.75
C LYS A 87 -16.83 19.52 -13.87
N ARG A 88 -16.47 20.80 -13.92
CA ARG A 88 -15.43 21.38 -13.07
C ARG A 88 -15.82 21.37 -11.61
N GLN A 89 -17.10 21.62 -11.29
CA GLN A 89 -17.60 21.54 -9.93
C GLN A 89 -17.48 20.12 -9.36
N VAL A 90 -17.88 19.10 -10.13
CA VAL A 90 -17.74 17.70 -9.71
C VAL A 90 -16.26 17.34 -9.50
N ALA A 91 -15.39 17.66 -10.47
CA ALA A 91 -13.96 17.39 -10.34
C ALA A 91 -13.32 18.13 -9.16
N LEU A 92 -13.77 19.35 -8.85
CA LEU A 92 -13.32 20.10 -7.69
C LEU A 92 -13.77 19.44 -6.39
N GLN A 93 -15.04 19.00 -6.32
CA GLN A 93 -15.56 18.31 -5.14
C GLN A 93 -14.77 17.01 -4.88
N GLU A 94 -14.56 16.19 -5.91
CA GLU A 94 -13.74 14.97 -5.80
C GLU A 94 -12.32 15.27 -5.30
N ALA A 95 -11.70 16.36 -5.78
CA ALA A 95 -10.37 16.78 -5.34
C ALA A 95 -10.36 17.26 -3.88
N LEU A 96 -11.41 17.93 -3.42
CA LEU A 96 -11.55 18.38 -2.03
C LEU A 96 -11.77 17.21 -1.09
N ASP A 97 -12.65 16.27 -1.45
CA ASP A 97 -12.94 15.07 -0.67
C ASP A 97 -11.67 14.22 -0.51
N GLU A 98 -10.90 14.04 -1.59
CA GLU A 98 -9.62 13.34 -1.54
C GLU A 98 -8.59 14.11 -0.71
N ASN A 99 -8.55 15.44 -0.77
CA ASN A 99 -7.64 16.24 0.05
C ASN A 99 -7.94 16.07 1.54
N GLU A 100 -9.21 16.09 1.92
CA GLU A 100 -9.65 15.86 3.30
C GLU A 100 -9.27 14.45 3.77
N ARG A 101 -9.54 13.43 2.94
CA ARG A 101 -9.16 12.04 3.21
C ARG A 101 -7.65 11.89 3.44
N LEU A 102 -6.83 12.50 2.57
CA LEU A 102 -5.38 12.47 2.70
C LEU A 102 -4.88 13.19 3.96
N ARG A 103 -5.49 14.31 4.33
CA ARG A 103 -5.15 15.02 5.58
C ARG A 103 -5.39 14.15 6.79
N LYS A 104 -6.55 13.48 6.86
CA LYS A 104 -6.87 12.56 7.94
C LYS A 104 -5.85 11.43 8.05
N ILE A 105 -5.49 10.81 6.93
CA ILE A 105 -4.48 9.74 6.92
C ILE A 105 -3.12 10.25 7.40
N ILE A 106 -2.72 11.46 7.00
CA ILE A 106 -1.46 12.06 7.47
C ILE A 106 -1.50 12.32 8.97
N GLU A 107 -2.64 12.79 9.49
CA GLU A 107 -2.84 13.01 10.92
C GLU A 107 -2.75 11.70 11.71
N ASP A 108 -3.51 10.68 11.31
CA ASP A 108 -3.51 9.34 11.92
C ASP A 108 -2.08 8.75 11.93
N LEU A 109 -1.39 8.78 10.78
CA LEU A 109 0.00 8.27 10.67
C LEU A 109 1.00 9.06 11.52
N LYS A 110 0.82 10.38 11.67
CA LYS A 110 1.68 11.20 12.53
C LYS A 110 1.45 10.89 14.00
N GLU A 111 0.20 10.67 14.40
CA GLU A 111 -0.14 10.27 15.76
C GLU A 111 0.49 8.91 16.08
N GLU A 112 0.28 7.90 15.23
CA GLU A 112 0.90 6.57 15.39
C GLU A 112 2.42 6.65 15.46
N ASN A 113 3.06 7.44 14.58
CA ASN A 113 4.51 7.62 14.60
C ASN A 113 5.00 8.25 15.92
N THR A 114 4.23 9.18 16.46
CA THR A 114 4.55 9.85 17.73
C THR A 114 4.43 8.86 18.89
N GLN A 115 3.37 8.05 18.93
CA GLN A 115 3.18 7.02 19.95
C GLN A 115 4.31 5.97 19.92
N ILE A 116 4.71 5.51 18.72
CA ILE A 116 5.80 4.54 18.56
C ILE A 116 7.13 5.11 19.04
N LYS A 117 7.41 6.38 18.72
CA LYS A 117 8.63 7.06 19.20
C LYS A 117 8.65 7.18 20.72
N GLN A 118 7.52 7.57 21.32
CA GLN A 118 7.41 7.64 22.77
C GLN A 118 7.67 6.28 23.43
N MET A 119 7.05 5.20 22.91
CA MET A 119 7.28 3.84 23.42
C MET A 119 8.74 3.39 23.25
N LEU A 120 9.40 3.80 22.18
CA LEU A 120 10.84 3.55 21.97
C LEU A 120 11.69 4.30 23.00
N ASP A 121 11.39 5.56 23.27
CA ASP A 121 12.09 6.38 24.26
C ASP A 121 11.91 5.80 25.68
N GLU A 122 10.70 5.38 26.02
CA GLU A 122 10.40 4.69 27.29
C GLU A 122 11.17 3.36 27.41
N ALA A 123 11.21 2.56 26.34
CA ALA A 123 11.96 1.30 26.33
C ALA A 123 13.47 1.52 26.44
N ASN A 124 14.01 2.54 25.78
CA ASN A 124 15.42 2.92 25.90
C ASN A 124 15.75 3.40 27.31
N SER A 125 14.89 4.24 27.91
CA SER A 125 15.03 4.68 29.29
C SER A 125 15.01 3.48 30.26
N PHE A 126 14.12 2.51 30.05
CA PHE A 126 14.10 1.29 30.85
C PHE A 126 15.40 0.46 30.71
N VAL A 127 15.93 0.35 29.49
CA VAL A 127 17.22 -0.30 29.23
C VAL A 127 18.37 0.42 29.95
N GLU A 128 18.35 1.76 30.00
CA GLU A 128 19.35 2.55 30.73
C GLU A 128 19.30 2.27 32.24
N VAL A 129 18.11 2.26 32.84
CA VAL A 129 17.94 1.92 34.26
C VAL A 129 18.47 0.52 34.56
N ILE A 130 18.16 -0.49 33.74
CA ILE A 130 18.69 -1.86 33.94
C ILE A 130 20.22 -1.89 33.85
N LYS A 131 20.81 -1.15 32.89
CA LYS A 131 22.26 -1.08 32.75
C LYS A 131 22.90 -0.42 33.96
N GLU A 132 22.28 0.63 34.51
CA GLU A 132 22.74 1.31 35.72
C GLU A 132 22.70 0.37 36.92
N GLU A 133 21.57 -0.32 37.15
CA GLU A 133 21.45 -1.29 38.25
C GLU A 133 22.49 -2.41 38.12
N LEU A 134 22.68 -2.98 36.93
CA LEU A 134 23.68 -4.04 36.72
C LEU A 134 25.11 -3.53 36.91
N ALA A 135 25.41 -2.29 36.50
CA ALA A 135 26.71 -1.66 36.75
C ALA A 135 26.95 -1.36 38.23
N ASN A 136 25.88 -1.05 38.98
CA ASN A 136 25.91 -0.82 40.42
C ASN A 136 26.01 -2.13 41.24
N THR A 137 25.72 -3.29 40.65
CA THR A 137 25.90 -4.61 41.29
C THR A 137 27.34 -5.15 41.28
N ASN A 138 28.35 -4.34 40.95
CA ASN A 138 29.74 -4.71 41.15
C ASN A 138 30.07 -4.78 42.66
N ASP A 139 30.11 -6.01 43.17
CA ASP A 139 30.96 -6.48 44.27
C ASP A 139 30.59 -6.14 45.73
N ASP A 140 29.31 -6.06 46.10
CA ASP A 140 28.91 -6.30 47.50
C ASP A 140 27.49 -6.88 47.62
N THR A 141 27.36 -8.20 47.55
CA THR A 141 26.12 -8.86 47.97
C THR A 141 25.95 -8.86 49.49
N GLY A 142 26.92 -8.34 50.27
CA GLY A 142 26.93 -8.40 51.73
C GLY A 142 27.00 -9.82 52.29
N ILE A 143 27.19 -10.83 51.43
CA ILE A 143 27.27 -12.24 51.81
C ILE A 143 28.75 -12.58 51.97
N ASP A 144 29.21 -12.57 53.22
CA ASP A 144 30.52 -13.12 53.58
C ASP A 144 30.50 -14.65 53.38
N VAL A 145 31.07 -15.10 52.27
CA VAL A 145 31.25 -16.53 51.95
C VAL A 145 32.17 -17.24 52.94
N ASN A 146 32.84 -16.51 53.84
CA ASN A 146 33.68 -17.07 54.90
C ASN A 146 32.89 -17.45 56.16
N ASP A 147 31.60 -17.12 56.26
CA ASP A 147 30.71 -17.48 57.38
C ASP A 147 29.91 -18.79 57.12
N VAL A 148 30.11 -19.43 55.96
CA VAL A 148 29.77 -20.85 55.79
C VAL A 148 30.83 -21.66 56.55
N SER A 149 30.63 -21.79 57.87
CA SER A 149 31.24 -22.86 58.63
C SER A 149 30.72 -24.18 58.06
N THR A 150 31.60 -24.89 57.37
CA THR A 150 31.51 -26.29 57.00
C THR A 150 31.34 -27.13 58.26
N ALA A 151 30.12 -27.19 58.77
CA ALA A 151 29.71 -28.12 59.81
C ALA A 151 28.62 -29.00 59.22
N ASP A 152 29.03 -30.00 58.43
CA ASP A 152 28.75 -31.41 58.73
C ASP A 152 29.40 -32.28 57.65
N GLU A 153 30.62 -32.77 57.92
CA GLU A 153 31.04 -34.03 57.33
C GLU A 153 30.39 -35.15 58.12
N THR A 154 29.49 -35.90 57.47
CA THR A 154 29.38 -37.37 57.43
C THR A 154 27.92 -37.81 57.41
N ILE A 155 27.53 -38.54 56.35
CA ILE A 155 27.01 -39.92 56.41
C ILE A 155 26.92 -40.45 54.97
N ASN A 156 27.88 -41.31 54.66
CA ASN A 156 27.86 -42.54 53.87
C ASN A 156 26.72 -42.83 52.86
N ASN A 157 27.16 -43.16 51.64
CA ASN A 157 26.80 -44.30 50.78
C ASN A 157 25.33 -44.80 50.78
N GLU A 158 24.69 -44.79 49.60
CA GLU A 158 24.43 -46.03 48.84
C GLU A 158 23.74 -45.73 47.49
N GLU A 159 23.91 -46.68 46.59
CA GLU A 159 23.56 -46.75 45.17
C GLU A 159 22.07 -46.51 44.88
N ASP A 160 21.73 -45.85 43.77
CA ASP A 160 20.88 -46.51 42.77
C ASP A 160 20.97 -45.85 41.37
N THR A 161 20.70 -46.69 40.39
CA THR A 161 20.99 -46.62 38.96
C THR A 161 19.91 -45.90 38.13
N PRO A 162 20.09 -45.67 36.80
CA PRO A 162 19.47 -44.57 36.08
C PRO A 162 18.10 -44.95 35.48
N THR A 163 17.11 -44.07 35.63
CA THR A 163 15.84 -44.18 34.89
C THR A 163 15.84 -43.27 33.68
N ALA A 164 16.00 -43.89 32.51
CA ALA A 164 15.81 -43.29 31.20
C ALA A 164 14.32 -42.97 30.95
N ILE A 165 14.00 -41.72 30.59
CA ILE A 165 12.74 -41.39 29.89
C ILE A 165 13.04 -40.44 28.72
N SER A 166 13.22 -41.07 27.55
CA SER A 166 12.62 -40.75 26.25
C SER A 166 12.40 -39.26 25.91
N GLN A 167 13.31 -38.68 25.13
CA GLN A 167 13.00 -37.55 24.25
C GLN A 167 12.69 -38.05 22.84
N PRO A 168 11.56 -37.66 22.20
CA PRO A 168 11.35 -37.90 20.78
C PRO A 168 12.10 -36.85 19.95
N SER A 169 12.95 -37.33 19.05
CA SER A 169 13.69 -36.56 18.04
C SER A 169 12.80 -35.70 17.12
N PRO A 170 13.33 -34.58 16.60
CA PRO A 170 12.61 -33.70 15.68
C PRO A 170 12.48 -34.32 14.28
N ARG A 171 11.27 -34.28 13.70
CA ARG A 171 11.03 -34.64 12.30
C ARG A 171 11.69 -33.62 11.38
N LYS A 172 12.68 -34.07 10.60
CA LYS A 172 13.18 -33.35 9.42
C LYS A 172 12.10 -33.36 8.34
N ALA A 173 11.61 -32.18 7.94
CA ALA A 173 10.81 -32.03 6.74
C ALA A 173 11.71 -32.18 5.50
N SER A 174 11.49 -33.28 4.79
CA SER A 174 12.07 -33.58 3.48
C SER A 174 11.48 -32.62 2.43
N ASN A 175 12.21 -31.61 2.01
CA ASN A 175 11.88 -30.87 0.79
C ASN A 175 12.43 -31.64 -0.42
N LYS A 176 11.56 -32.40 -1.08
CA LYS A 176 11.83 -33.02 -2.39
C LYS A 176 10.88 -32.42 -3.42
N HIS A 177 11.51 -31.74 -4.39
CA HIS A 177 11.22 -31.75 -5.82
C HIS A 177 9.88 -31.20 -6.32
N ASN A 178 9.97 -30.17 -7.18
CA ASN A 178 9.59 -30.17 -8.61
C ASN A 178 10.19 -28.88 -9.19
N ARG A 179 11.19 -28.86 -10.08
CA ARG A 179 11.32 -29.40 -11.45
C ARG A 179 10.18 -28.95 -12.39
N THR A 180 10.29 -27.74 -12.93
CA THR A 180 10.28 -27.47 -14.37
C THR A 180 10.88 -26.11 -14.64
#